data_AF-A0A382QRB4-F1
#
_entry.id   AF-A0A382QRB4-F1
#
_cell.length_a   1.000
_cell.length_b   1.000
_cell.length_c   1.000
_cell.angle_alpha   90.00
_cell.angle_beta   90.00
_cell.angle_gamma   90.00
#
_symmetry.space_group_name_H-M   'P 1'
#
loop_
_entity.id
_entity.type
_entity.pdbx_description
1 polymer ?
#
loop_
_entity_poly.entity_id
_entity_poly.type
_entity_poly.pdbx_seq_one_letter_code
_entity_poly.pdbx_strand_id
1 'polypeptide(L)'
;MNVHTNPENTHELRILEQIEQDPDATQADLAARLGVAIGTINWYVKRLVSKGHVKVTRLQRRRLRYLITPEGIAEKSRLAVEYVQVSMGMYRTIRQVARDLLAEARAAGFHQVAVAGDGDLVDVCRLTCIEQSVPIALENGDGNLPVLRVSGASVKLEMPDIKT
;
A
#
# COMPACT_ATOMS: atom_id res chain seq x y z
N MET A 1 -16.10 1.94 10.16
CA MET A 1 -16.19 1.63 8.71
C MET A 1 -14.92 0.88 8.37
N ASN A 2 -15.00 -0.45 8.23
CA ASN A 2 -13.81 -1.28 8.03
C ASN A 2 -13.30 -1.06 6.61
N VAL A 3 -12.17 -0.36 6.50
CA VAL A 3 -11.49 -0.13 5.24
C VAL A 3 -10.67 -1.40 4.92
N HIS A 4 -11.36 -2.45 4.51
CA HIS A 4 -10.68 -3.61 3.95
C HIS A 4 -10.40 -3.34 2.47
N THR A 5 -9.11 -3.26 2.12
CA THR A 5 -8.66 -3.42 0.74
C THR A 5 -9.13 -4.78 0.23
N ASN A 6 -9.91 -4.83 -0.86
CA ASN A 6 -10.04 -6.07 -1.61
C ASN A 6 -8.74 -6.23 -2.42
N PRO A 7 -7.85 -7.19 -2.10
CA PRO A 7 -6.58 -7.35 -2.81
C PRO A 7 -6.80 -7.57 -4.31
N GLU A 8 -7.92 -8.20 -4.68
CA GLU A 8 -8.28 -8.42 -6.08
C GLU A 8 -8.48 -7.13 -6.86
N ASN A 9 -9.10 -6.11 -6.25
CA ASN A 9 -9.34 -4.81 -6.90
C ASN A 9 -8.02 -4.09 -7.20
N THR A 10 -7.07 -4.13 -6.27
CA THR A 10 -5.72 -3.57 -6.47
C THR A 10 -4.98 -4.30 -7.58
N HIS A 11 -5.07 -5.64 -7.63
CA HIS A 11 -4.44 -6.41 -8.71
C HIS A 11 -5.07 -6.13 -10.08
N GLU A 12 -6.40 -6.07 -10.17
CA GLU A 12 -7.11 -5.70 -11.41
C GLU A 12 -6.70 -4.30 -11.90
N LEU A 13 -6.67 -3.32 -11.00
CA LEU A 13 -6.21 -1.96 -11.32
C LEU A 13 -4.81 -1.97 -11.92
N ARG A 14 -3.85 -2.62 -11.24
CA ARG A 14 -2.45 -2.66 -11.69
C ARG A 14 -2.28 -3.38 -13.02
N ILE A 15 -3.05 -4.44 -13.28
CA ILE A 15 -3.02 -5.13 -14.57
C ILE A 15 -3.57 -4.24 -15.69
N LEU A 16 -4.68 -3.52 -15.44
CA LEU A 16 -5.23 -2.57 -16.40
C LEU A 16 -4.24 -1.42 -16.68
N GLU A 17 -3.54 -0.91 -15.67
CA GLU A 17 -2.46 0.07 -15.87
C GLU A 17 -1.32 -0.45 -16.74
N GLN A 18 -0.88 -1.68 -16.51
CA GLN A 18 0.19 -2.30 -17.32
C GLN A 18 -0.24 -2.56 -18.76
N ILE A 19 -1.49 -2.98 -18.98
CA ILE A 19 -2.04 -3.17 -20.34
C ILE A 19 -2.17 -1.83 -21.08
N GLU A 20 -2.56 -0.75 -20.39
CA GLU A 20 -2.64 0.58 -21.00
C GLU A 20 -1.26 1.08 -21.42
N GLN A 21 -0.25 0.88 -20.56
CA GLN A 21 1.14 1.29 -20.83
C GLN A 21 1.76 0.49 -21.98
N ASP A 22 1.50 -0.82 -22.03
CA ASP A 22 2.05 -1.71 -23.04
C ASP A 22 1.02 -2.77 -23.48
N PRO A 23 0.20 -2.46 -24.49
CA PRO A 23 -0.82 -3.37 -25.04
C PRO A 23 -0.27 -4.68 -25.60
N ASP A 24 1.02 -4.73 -25.94
CA ASP A 24 1.68 -5.87 -26.58
C ASP A 24 2.48 -6.74 -25.59
N ALA A 25 2.50 -6.36 -24.30
CA ALA A 25 3.17 -7.11 -23.25
C ALA A 25 2.67 -8.56 -23.17
N THR A 26 3.59 -9.51 -23.02
CA THR A 26 3.21 -10.90 -22.76
C THR A 26 2.75 -11.08 -21.31
N GLN A 27 2.05 -12.17 -21.02
CA GLN A 27 1.68 -12.49 -19.63
C GLN A 27 2.91 -12.69 -18.73
N ALA A 28 4.04 -13.13 -19.31
CA ALA A 28 5.31 -13.23 -18.60
C ALA A 28 5.88 -11.85 -18.25
N ASP A 29 5.81 -10.90 -19.18
CA ASP A 29 6.25 -9.52 -18.93
C ASP A 29 5.42 -8.87 -17.82
N LEU A 30 4.09 -9.00 -17.89
CA LEU A 30 3.18 -8.50 -16.86
C LEU A 30 3.47 -9.13 -15.49
N ALA A 31 3.75 -10.44 -15.45
CA ALA A 31 4.08 -11.16 -14.23
C ALA A 31 5.37 -10.65 -13.59
N ALA A 32 6.42 -10.46 -14.40
CA ALA A 32 7.71 -9.93 -13.96
C ALA A 32 7.57 -8.50 -13.40
N ARG A 33 6.84 -7.62 -14.11
CA ARG A 33 6.62 -6.23 -13.68
C ARG A 33 5.82 -6.13 -12.37
N LEU A 34 4.86 -7.04 -12.17
CA LEU A 34 3.98 -7.03 -10.99
C LEU A 34 4.49 -7.90 -9.83
N GLY A 35 5.59 -8.64 -10.02
CA GLY A 35 6.16 -9.51 -8.99
C GLY A 35 5.25 -10.68 -8.60
N VAL A 36 4.49 -11.24 -9.56
CA VAL A 36 3.54 -12.34 -9.33
C VAL A 36 3.79 -13.51 -10.27
N ALA A 37 3.17 -14.65 -10.00
CA ALA A 37 3.23 -15.81 -10.89
C ALA A 37 2.50 -15.54 -12.23
N ILE A 38 3.00 -16.12 -13.32
CA ILE A 38 2.35 -16.01 -14.64
C ILE A 38 0.93 -16.57 -14.65
N GLY A 39 0.65 -17.60 -13.83
CA GLY A 39 -0.69 -18.15 -13.66
C GLY A 39 -1.68 -17.14 -13.09
N THR A 40 -1.22 -16.28 -12.17
CA THR A 40 -2.02 -15.19 -11.59
C THR A 40 -2.42 -14.20 -12.68
N ILE A 41 -1.48 -13.77 -13.53
CA ILE A 41 -1.77 -12.90 -14.66
C ILE A 41 -2.76 -13.54 -15.63
N ASN A 42 -2.53 -14.80 -16.02
CA ASN A 42 -3.43 -15.51 -16.93
C ASN A 42 -4.86 -15.54 -16.40
N TRP A 43 -5.03 -15.82 -15.10
CA TRP A 43 -6.34 -15.82 -14.45
C TRP A 43 -7.00 -14.44 -14.48
N TYR A 44 -6.29 -13.38 -14.06
CA TYR A 44 -6.83 -12.02 -14.07
C TYR A 44 -7.16 -11.54 -15.48
N VAL A 45 -6.31 -11.81 -16.47
CA VAL A 45 -6.58 -11.46 -17.87
C VAL A 45 -7.85 -12.15 -18.37
N LYS A 46 -8.01 -13.46 -18.11
CA LYS A 46 -9.25 -14.18 -18.47
C LYS A 46 -10.47 -13.60 -17.78
N ARG A 47 -10.36 -13.21 -16.51
CA ARG A 47 -11.45 -12.56 -15.75
C ARG A 47 -11.81 -11.18 -16.30
N LEU A 48 -10.82 -10.35 -16.64
CA LEU A 48 -11.04 -9.04 -17.25
C LEU A 48 -11.68 -9.16 -18.64
N VAL A 49 -11.32 -10.20 -19.40
CA VAL A 49 -11.97 -10.52 -20.68
C VAL A 49 -13.41 -10.98 -20.47
N SER A 50 -13.68 -11.85 -19.49
CA SER A 50 -15.05 -12.32 -19.23
C SER A 50 -15.96 -11.21 -18.70
N LYS A 51 -15.41 -10.23 -17.98
CA LYS A 51 -16.11 -9.00 -17.56
C LYS A 51 -16.32 -8.00 -18.71
N GLY A 52 -15.67 -8.21 -19.87
CA GLY A 52 -15.72 -7.28 -21.00
C GLY A 52 -14.83 -6.04 -20.84
N HIS A 53 -13.96 -5.99 -19.83
CA HIS A 53 -13.05 -4.86 -19.59
C HIS A 53 -11.80 -4.89 -20.48
N VAL A 54 -11.41 -6.07 -20.95
CA VAL A 54 -10.26 -6.27 -21.85
C VAL A 54 -10.69 -7.09 -23.06
N LYS A 55 -10.24 -6.67 -24.24
CA LYS A 55 -10.35 -7.42 -25.49
C LYS A 55 -8.99 -7.91 -25.93
N VAL A 56 -8.90 -9.21 -26.23
CA VAL A 56 -7.68 -9.82 -26.78
C VAL A 56 -7.79 -9.89 -28.29
N THR A 57 -6.79 -9.36 -28.98
CA THR A 57 -6.66 -9.44 -30.44
C THR A 57 -5.37 -10.17 -30.81
N ARG A 58 -5.37 -10.84 -31.96
CA ARG A 58 -4.16 -11.50 -32.48
C ARG A 58 -3.46 -10.54 -33.44
N LEU A 59 -2.20 -10.21 -33.15
CA LEU A 59 -1.32 -9.53 -34.10
C LEU A 59 -0.70 -10.54 -35.06
N GLN A 60 -0.27 -11.70 -34.53
CA GLN A 60 0.35 -12.79 -35.27
C GLN A 60 0.02 -14.13 -34.61
N ARG A 61 0.43 -15.26 -35.20
CA ARG A 61 0.13 -16.62 -34.69
C ARG A 61 0.52 -16.84 -33.22
N ARG A 62 1.56 -16.14 -32.73
CA ARG A 62 2.08 -16.23 -31.35
C ARG A 62 2.02 -14.92 -30.55
N ARG A 63 1.55 -13.81 -31.16
CA ARG A 63 1.58 -12.48 -30.52
C ARG A 63 0.16 -11.95 -30.34
N LEU A 64 -0.19 -11.72 -29.08
CA LEU A 64 -1.47 -11.15 -28.67
C LEU A 64 -1.30 -9.65 -28.43
N ARG A 65 -2.41 -8.92 -28.51
CA ARG A 65 -2.55 -7.53 -28.09
C ARG A 65 -3.77 -7.40 -27.20
N TYR A 66 -3.58 -6.80 -26.04
CA TYR A 66 -4.62 -6.52 -25.05
C TYR A 66 -5.10 -5.08 -25.21
N LEU A 67 -6.40 -4.89 -25.39
CA LEU A 67 -7.02 -3.57 -25.50
C LEU A 67 -8.01 -3.39 -24.37
N ILE A 68 -7.93 -2.26 -23.67
CA ILE A 68 -8.94 -1.91 -22.66
C ILE A 68 -10.16 -1.36 -23.39
N THR A 69 -11.34 -1.88 -23.05
CA THR A 69 -12.61 -1.42 -23.62
C THR A 69 -13.06 -0.12 -22.94
N PRO A 70 -14.03 0.62 -23.50
CA PRO A 70 -14.61 1.77 -22.80
C PRO A 70 -15.12 1.43 -21.40
N GLU A 71 -15.74 0.26 -21.24
CA GLU A 71 -16.19 -0.27 -19.95
C GLU A 71 -15.00 -0.56 -19.01
N GLY A 72 -13.90 -1.10 -19.55
CA GLY A 72 -12.66 -1.32 -18.80
C GLY A 72 -11.96 -0.03 -18.37
N ILE A 73 -12.03 1.03 -19.16
CA ILE A 73 -11.52 2.36 -18.79
C ILE A 73 -12.35 2.90 -17.62
N ALA A 74 -13.68 2.81 -17.70
CA ALA A 74 -14.57 3.25 -16.63
C ALA A 74 -14.29 2.47 -15.33
N GLU A 75 -14.12 1.14 -15.42
CA GLU A 75 -13.78 0.32 -14.24
C GLU A 75 -12.40 0.67 -13.68
N LYS A 76 -11.39 0.87 -14.53
CA LYS A 76 -10.06 1.31 -14.09
C LYS A 76 -10.15 2.63 -13.31
N SER A 77 -10.90 3.60 -13.81
CA SER A 77 -11.13 4.87 -13.10
C SER A 77 -11.82 4.66 -11.76
N ARG A 78 -12.84 3.79 -11.70
CA ARG A 78 -13.53 3.44 -10.44
C ARG A 78 -12.57 2.80 -9.43
N LEU A 79 -11.76 1.84 -9.87
CA LEU A 79 -10.76 1.15 -9.04
C LEU A 79 -9.67 2.12 -8.56
N ALA A 80 -9.23 3.05 -9.39
CA ALA A 80 -8.24 4.06 -9.00
C ALA A 80 -8.79 4.99 -7.90
N VAL A 81 -10.04 5.45 -8.03
CA VAL A 81 -10.72 6.25 -6.99
C VAL A 81 -10.86 5.45 -5.69
N GLU A 82 -11.29 4.18 -5.78
CA GLU A 82 -11.40 3.28 -4.63
C GLU A 82 -10.05 3.10 -3.93
N TYR A 83 -8.97 2.86 -4.69
CA TYR A 83 -7.62 2.72 -4.17
C TYR A 83 -7.18 3.96 -3.40
N VAL A 84 -7.40 5.16 -3.95
CA VAL A 84 -7.07 6.43 -3.27
C VAL A 84 -7.87 6.60 -1.99
N GLN A 85 -9.18 6.34 -2.02
CA GLN A 85 -10.05 6.47 -0.85
C GLN A 85 -9.61 5.54 0.28
N VAL A 86 -9.30 4.28 -0.06
CA VAL A 86 -8.82 3.28 0.88
C VAL A 86 -7.46 3.65 1.46
N SER A 87 -6.51 4.04 0.60
CA SER A 87 -5.17 4.46 1.02
C SER A 87 -5.21 5.68 1.95
N MET A 88 -6.06 6.66 1.64
CA MET A 88 -6.28 7.83 2.49
C MET A 88 -6.99 7.47 3.81
N GLY A 89 -7.87 6.48 3.80
CA GLY A 89 -8.47 5.92 5.01
C GLY A 89 -7.41 5.31 5.93
N MET A 90 -6.53 4.48 5.37
CA MET A 90 -5.41 3.87 6.11
C MET A 90 -4.47 4.94 6.68
N TYR A 91 -4.09 5.93 5.87
CA TYR A 91 -3.29 7.07 6.34
C TYR A 91 -3.92 7.75 7.56
N ARG A 92 -5.22 8.08 7.50
CA ARG A 92 -5.92 8.74 8.61
C ARG A 92 -5.94 7.87 9.87
N THR A 93 -6.20 6.57 9.72
CA THR A 93 -6.20 5.61 10.85
C THR A 93 -4.83 5.55 11.51
N ILE A 94 -3.77 5.38 10.72
CA ILE A 94 -2.39 5.28 11.22
C ILE A 94 -1.95 6.57 11.91
N ARG A 95 -2.27 7.72 11.30
CA ARG A 95 -2.04 9.02 11.91
C ARG A 95 -2.74 9.15 13.26
N GLN A 96 -4.00 8.73 13.36
CA GLN A 96 -4.73 8.79 14.64
C GLN A 96 -4.09 7.88 15.70
N VAL A 97 -3.79 6.62 15.35
CA VAL A 97 -3.11 5.69 16.26
C VAL A 97 -1.77 6.25 16.73
N ALA A 98 -0.96 6.80 15.82
CA ALA A 98 0.32 7.41 16.18
C ALA A 98 0.14 8.59 17.15
N ARG A 99 -0.89 9.44 16.97
CA ARG A 99 -1.18 10.53 17.91
C ARG A 99 -1.52 10.01 19.30
N ASP A 100 -2.34 8.99 19.39
CA ASP A 100 -2.77 8.40 20.66
C ASP A 100 -1.56 7.78 21.40
N LEU A 101 -0.70 7.05 20.68
CA LEU A 101 0.54 6.47 21.23
C LEU A 101 1.55 7.56 21.66
N LEU A 102 1.67 8.66 20.92
CA LEU A 102 2.54 9.78 21.34
C LEU A 102 2.01 10.48 22.60
N ALA A 103 0.69 10.56 22.77
CA ALA A 103 0.09 11.08 23.99
C ALA A 103 0.38 10.14 25.18
N GLU A 104 0.33 8.82 24.97
CA GLU A 104 0.70 7.80 25.96
C GLU A 104 2.18 7.93 26.38
N ALA A 105 3.11 8.04 25.42
CA ALA A 105 4.52 8.27 25.71
C ALA A 105 4.74 9.54 26.54
N ARG A 106 4.05 10.64 26.20
CA ARG A 106 4.13 11.89 26.94
C ARG A 106 3.57 11.78 28.35
N ALA A 107 2.46 11.06 28.54
CA ALA A 107 1.88 10.80 29.86
C ALA A 107 2.82 9.97 30.75
N ALA A 108 3.63 9.08 30.14
CA ALA A 108 4.70 8.34 30.80
C ALA A 108 5.98 9.16 31.04
N GLY A 109 5.99 10.46 30.70
CA GLY A 109 7.13 11.37 30.92
C GLY A 109 8.15 11.42 29.78
N PHE A 110 7.91 10.72 28.66
CA PHE A 110 8.80 10.74 27.50
C PHE A 110 8.42 11.86 26.54
N HIS A 111 9.34 12.79 26.32
CA HIS A 111 9.16 13.90 25.39
C HIS A 111 9.83 13.68 24.03
N GLN A 112 10.49 12.54 23.84
CA GLN A 112 11.20 12.15 22.63
C GLN A 112 10.92 10.66 22.36
N VAL A 113 10.84 10.29 21.07
CA VAL A 113 10.62 8.90 20.64
C VAL A 113 11.59 8.51 19.54
N ALA A 114 11.78 7.21 19.32
CA ALA A 114 12.34 6.69 18.08
C ALA A 114 11.21 6.16 17.17
N VAL A 115 11.42 6.17 15.86
CA VAL A 115 10.47 5.59 14.88
C VAL A 115 11.19 4.53 14.05
N ALA A 116 10.66 3.32 14.05
CA ALA A 116 11.24 2.16 13.38
C ALA A 116 10.20 1.38 12.56
N GLY A 117 10.67 0.69 11.52
CA GLY A 117 9.84 -0.09 10.61
C GLY A 117 10.18 0.20 9.15
N ASP A 118 9.43 -0.40 8.24
CA ASP A 118 9.61 -0.28 6.79
C ASP A 118 8.31 0.14 6.09
N GLY A 119 8.46 0.82 4.95
CA GLY A 119 7.35 1.25 4.08
C GLY A 119 6.72 2.59 4.43
N ASP A 120 5.78 3.03 3.60
CA ASP A 120 5.25 4.40 3.58
C ASP A 120 4.56 4.84 4.88
N LEU A 121 4.07 3.89 5.69
CA LEU A 121 3.42 4.18 6.97
C LEU A 121 4.39 4.65 8.06
N VAL A 122 5.69 4.38 7.89
CA VAL A 122 6.75 4.93 8.75
C VAL A 122 6.81 6.45 8.61
N ASP A 123 6.71 6.96 7.40
CA ASP A 123 6.74 8.40 7.13
C ASP A 123 5.51 9.09 7.72
N VAL A 124 4.35 8.43 7.71
CA VAL A 124 3.15 8.92 8.41
C VAL A 124 3.42 9.10 9.91
N CYS A 125 4.08 8.14 10.55
CA CYS A 125 4.45 8.23 11.96
C CYS A 125 5.46 9.35 12.21
N ARG A 126 6.48 9.48 11.36
CA ARG A 126 7.49 10.55 11.45
C ARG A 126 6.86 11.94 11.31
N LEU A 127 6.01 12.14 10.31
CA LEU A 127 5.27 13.38 10.11
C LEU A 127 4.37 13.69 11.31
N THR A 128 3.70 12.67 11.85
CA THR A 128 2.84 12.84 13.04
C THR A 128 3.66 13.30 14.26
N CYS A 129 4.87 12.76 14.46
CA CYS A 129 5.76 13.22 15.54
C CYS A 129 6.11 14.71 15.39
N ILE A 130 6.46 15.15 14.18
CA ILE A 130 6.74 16.56 13.88
C ILE A 130 5.53 17.45 14.19
N GLU A 131 4.34 17.05 13.73
CA GLU A 131 3.09 17.79 13.98
C GLU A 131 2.73 17.88 15.47
N GLN A 132 3.02 16.84 16.26
CA GLN A 132 2.81 16.85 17.72
C GLN A 132 3.98 17.48 18.49
N SER A 133 4.99 18.02 17.78
CA SER A 133 6.21 18.59 18.37
C SER A 133 6.92 17.59 19.31
N VAL A 134 6.96 16.31 18.91
CA VAL A 134 7.73 15.26 19.59
C VAL A 134 9.00 15.01 18.75
N PRO A 135 10.19 15.36 19.25
CA PRO A 135 11.44 15.07 18.56
C PRO A 135 11.62 13.58 18.31
N ILE A 136 12.16 13.25 17.13
CA ILE A 136 12.50 11.89 16.74
C ILE A 136 14.00 11.69 16.97
N ALA A 137 14.37 10.67 17.73
CA ALA A 137 15.77 10.26 17.88
C ALA A 137 16.28 9.60 16.59
N LEU A 138 17.51 9.94 16.18
CA LEU A 138 18.17 9.34 15.02
C LEU A 138 18.56 7.88 15.29
N GLU A 139 18.89 7.56 16.54
CA GLU A 139 19.24 6.22 17.02
C GLU A 139 18.66 6.03 18.43
N ASN A 140 18.06 4.87 18.70
CA ASN A 140 17.63 4.52 20.06
C ASN A 140 18.77 3.84 20.83
N GLY A 141 19.93 4.51 20.90
CA GLY A 141 21.21 3.92 21.28
C GLY A 141 21.19 3.14 22.59
N ASP A 142 20.74 3.79 23.67
CA ASP A 142 20.72 3.16 25.01
C ASP A 142 19.42 2.39 25.30
N GLY A 143 18.50 2.29 24.34
CA GLY A 143 17.19 1.65 24.56
C GLY A 143 16.29 2.37 25.56
N ASN A 144 16.59 3.64 25.88
CA ASN A 144 15.89 4.43 26.91
C ASN A 144 14.71 5.25 26.37
N LEU A 145 14.43 5.21 25.06
CA LEU A 145 13.31 5.93 24.46
C LEU A 145 12.21 4.97 23.99
N PRO A 146 10.93 5.40 24.07
CA PRO A 146 9.84 4.70 23.43
C PRO A 146 10.05 4.61 21.92
N VAL A 147 9.72 3.45 21.34
CA VAL A 147 9.79 3.23 19.90
C VAL A 147 8.39 3.12 19.32
N LEU A 148 8.03 4.03 18.40
CA LEU A 148 6.90 3.78 17.50
C LEU A 148 7.36 2.78 16.44
N ARG A 149 6.93 1.53 16.56
CA ARG A 149 7.22 0.47 15.60
C ARG A 149 6.06 0.29 14.63
N VAL A 150 6.37 0.45 13.34
CA VAL A 150 5.44 0.18 12.24
C VAL A 150 5.71 -1.23 11.69
N SER A 151 4.66 -2.03 11.58
CA SER A 151 4.71 -3.35 10.96
C SER A 151 3.45 -3.60 10.15
N GLY A 152 3.61 -3.70 8.83
CA GLY A 152 2.48 -3.74 7.89
C GLY A 152 1.56 -2.53 8.09
N ALA A 153 0.27 -2.78 8.29
CA ALA A 153 -0.74 -1.75 8.54
C ALA A 153 -1.01 -1.48 10.04
N SER A 154 -0.03 -1.72 10.91
CA SER A 154 -0.15 -1.51 12.36
C SER A 154 1.01 -0.70 12.91
N VAL A 155 0.72 0.09 13.95
CA VAL A 155 1.70 0.85 14.72
C VAL A 155 1.54 0.50 16.19
N LYS A 156 2.66 0.30 16.87
CA LYS A 156 2.71 0.03 18.31
C LYS A 156 3.76 0.91 18.96
N LEU A 157 3.55 1.21 20.24
CA LEU A 157 4.53 1.85 21.08
C LEU A 157 5.23 0.78 21.93
N GLU A 158 6.54 0.67 21.78
CA GLU A 158 7.39 -0.16 22.63
C GLU A 158 8.03 0.76 23.68
N MET A 159 7.61 0.62 24.93
CA MET A 159 8.21 1.37 26.05
C MET A 159 9.58 0.78 26.41
N PRO A 160 10.54 1.60 26.86
CA PRO A 160 11.84 1.12 27.32
C PRO A 160 11.71 0.34 28.63
N ASP A 161 12.52 -0.71 28.81
CA ASP A 161 12.62 -1.42 30.08
C ASP A 161 13.35 -0.54 31.11
N ILE A 162 12.58 0.13 31.98
CA ILE A 162 13.16 0.90 33.08
C ILE A 162 13.74 -0.10 34.09
N LYS A 163 15.05 -0.39 33.99
CA LYS A 163 15.77 -1.08 35.08
C LYS A 163 15.68 -0.21 36.33
N THR A 164 14.89 -0.66 37.29
CA THR A 164 14.77 -0.08 38.62
C THR A 164 16.02 -0.36 39.43
#